data_AF-A0A5C7QG67-F1
#
_entry.id   AF-A0A5C7QG67-F1
#
_cell.length_a   1.000
_cell.length_b   1.000
_cell.length_c   1.000
_cell.angle_alpha   90.00
_cell.angle_beta   90.00
_cell.angle_gamma   90.00
#
_symmetry.space_group_name_H-M   'P 1'
#
loop_
_entity.id
_entity.type
_entity.pdbx_description
1 polymer ?
#
loop_
_entity_poly.entity_id
_entity_poly.type
_entity_poly.pdbx_seq_one_letter_code
_entity_poly.pdbx_strand_id
1 'polypeptide(L)' 'MRPLCIGCGKHADELPEYIEAAAENEMTPDNYVRAEEGTFNPENGHFLCTPCYVDAGMPTAPSPRGWRAP' A
#
# COMPACT_ATOMS: atom_id res chain seq x y z
N MET A 1 0.38 -13.49 -2.77
CA MET A 1 0.19 -12.98 -1.40
C MET A 1 -0.72 -11.77 -1.47
N ARG A 2 -1.71 -11.66 -0.57
CA ARG A 2 -2.67 -10.55 -0.55
C ARG A 2 -2.07 -9.35 0.20
N PRO A 3 -2.06 -8.12 -0.34
CA PRO A 3 -1.46 -6.98 0.35
C PRO A 3 -2.16 -6.72 1.69
N LEU A 4 -1.37 -6.42 2.72
CA LEU A 4 -1.86 -6.13 4.07
C LEU A 4 -1.25 -4.83 4.58
N CYS A 5 -2.09 -3.90 5.05
CA CYS A 5 -1.60 -2.70 5.71
C CYS A 5 -1.07 -3.05 7.11
N ILE A 6 0.20 -2.82 7.39
CA ILE A 6 0.79 -3.14 8.71
C ILE A 6 0.36 -2.17 9.83
N GLY A 7 -0.23 -1.03 9.48
CA GLY A 7 -0.74 -0.07 10.45
C GLY A 7 -2.14 -0.41 10.96
N CYS A 8 -3.07 -0.77 10.06
CA CYS A 8 -4.47 -1.02 10.42
C CYS A 8 -4.94 -2.48 10.24
N GLY A 9 -4.10 -3.36 9.70
CA GLY A 9 -4.40 -4.78 9.51
C GLY A 9 -5.45 -5.07 8.42
N LYS A 10 -5.80 -4.08 7.60
CA LYS A 10 -6.77 -4.23 6.50
C LYS A 10 -6.08 -4.63 5.19
N HIS A 11 -6.77 -5.42 4.40
CA HIS A 11 -6.42 -5.70 3.02
C HIS A 11 -6.84 -4.56 2.08
N ALA A 12 -6.25 -4.55 0.88
CA ALA A 12 -6.53 -3.52 -0.12
C ALA A 12 -8.03 -3.42 -0.49
N ASP A 13 -8.75 -4.55 -0.51
CA ASP A 13 -10.19 -4.58 -0.80
C ASP A 13 -11.09 -4.19 0.37
N GLU A 14 -10.52 -3.85 1.52
CA GLU A 14 -11.23 -3.34 2.71
C GLU A 14 -11.04 -1.83 2.89
N LEU A 15 -10.31 -1.18 1.98
CA LEU A 15 -9.89 0.21 2.05
C LEU A 15 -10.50 0.99 0.87
N PRO A 16 -11.41 1.95 1.11
CA PRO A 16 -12.08 2.70 0.06
C PRO A 16 -11.14 3.31 -0.98
N GLU A 17 -9.99 3.85 -0.55
CA GLU A 17 -9.01 4.48 -1.45
C GLU A 17 -8.49 3.52 -2.53
N TYR A 18 -8.25 2.25 -2.20
CA TYR A 18 -7.76 1.28 -3.17
C TYR A 18 -8.88 0.62 -3.96
N ILE A 19 -10.11 0.56 -3.42
CA ILE A 19 -11.30 0.12 -4.16
C ILE A 19 -11.59 1.12 -5.29
N GLU A 20 -11.63 2.41 -4.96
CA GLU A 20 -11.91 3.49 -5.90
C GLU A 20 -10.79 3.59 -6.95
N ALA A 21 -9.52 3.66 -6.50
CA ALA A 21 -8.40 3.81 -7.41
C ALA A 21 -8.20 2.59 -8.34
N ALA A 22 -8.46 1.37 -7.84
CA ALA A 22 -8.40 0.18 -8.68
C ALA A 22 -9.52 0.14 -9.72
N ALA A 23 -10.73 0.62 -9.37
CA ALA A 23 -11.83 0.73 -10.31
C ALA A 23 -11.52 1.74 -11.43
N GLU A 24 -10.93 2.89 -11.10
CA GLU A 24 -10.48 3.89 -12.09
C GLU A 24 -9.39 3.38 -13.03
N ASN A 25 -8.58 2.42 -12.57
CA ASN A 25 -7.49 1.81 -13.33
C ASN A 25 -7.84 0.42 -13.90
N GLU A 26 -9.12 0.05 -13.92
CA GLU A 26 -9.63 -1.22 -14.46
C GLU A 26 -8.91 -2.47 -13.92
N MET A 27 -8.57 -2.48 -12.62
CA MET A 27 -7.88 -3.58 -11.96
C MET A 27 -8.44 -3.93 -10.58
N THR A 28 -7.85 -4.92 -9.91
CA THR A 28 -8.24 -5.29 -8.54
C THR A 28 -7.49 -4.41 -7.52
N PRO A 29 -8.06 -4.14 -6.33
CA PRO A 29 -7.38 -3.38 -5.27
C PRO A 29 -6.00 -3.95 -4.92
N ASP A 30 -5.93 -5.28 -4.88
CA ASP A 30 -4.71 -6.06 -4.71
C ASP A 30 -3.63 -5.76 -5.76
N ASN A 31 -4.02 -5.69 -7.05
CA ASN A 31 -3.10 -5.37 -8.14
C ASN A 31 -2.70 -3.91 -8.14
N TYR A 32 -3.64 -3.02 -7.79
CA TYR A 32 -3.37 -1.60 -7.68
C TYR A 32 -2.31 -1.32 -6.61
N VAL A 33 -2.44 -1.90 -5.42
CA VAL A 33 -1.40 -1.80 -4.38
C VAL A 33 -0.06 -2.35 -4.87
N ARG A 34 -0.03 -3.48 -5.59
CA ARG A 34 1.25 -4.03 -6.10
C ARG A 34 1.92 -3.14 -7.17
N ALA A 35 1.14 -2.43 -7.96
CA ALA A 35 1.62 -1.61 -9.08
C ALA A 35 1.97 -0.18 -8.66
N GLU A 36 1.11 0.43 -7.84
CA GLU A 36 1.10 1.89 -7.60
C GLU A 36 1.47 2.29 -6.16
N GLU A 37 1.32 1.40 -5.16
CA GLU A 37 1.58 1.77 -3.76
C GLU A 37 3.08 1.84 -3.48
N GLY A 38 3.59 3.06 -3.28
CA GLY A 38 5.01 3.32 -3.07
C GLY A 38 5.60 2.68 -1.80
N THR A 39 4.77 2.45 -0.78
CA THR A 39 5.19 1.78 0.46
C THR A 39 5.14 0.26 0.38
N PHE A 40 4.62 -0.32 -0.71
CA PHE A 40 4.45 -1.75 -0.85
C PHE A 40 5.79 -2.48 -0.89
N ASN A 41 5.93 -3.47 -0.02
CA ASN A 41 7.06 -4.38 0.00
C ASN A 41 6.67 -5.73 -0.62
N PRO A 42 7.17 -6.07 -1.82
CA PRO A 42 6.83 -7.33 -2.48
C PRO A 42 7.44 -8.55 -1.79
N GLU A 43 8.42 -8.39 -0.91
CA GLU A 43 9.08 -9.50 -0.22
C GLU A 43 8.21 -10.09 0.90
N ASN A 44 7.38 -9.26 1.55
CA ASN A 44 6.53 -9.63 2.69
C ASN A 44 5.04 -9.36 2.45
N GLY A 45 4.66 -8.70 1.34
CA GLY A 45 3.27 -8.37 1.02
C GLY A 45 2.67 -7.24 1.86
N HIS A 46 3.48 -6.44 2.54
CA HIS A 46 3.04 -5.37 3.42
C HIS A 46 3.04 -4.00 2.74
N PHE A 47 2.21 -3.09 3.22
CA PHE A 47 2.21 -1.67 2.83
C PHE A 47 1.69 -0.79 3.99
N LEU A 48 1.65 0.52 3.78
CA LEU A 48 0.91 1.46 4.63
C LEU A 48 -0.16 2.16 3.79
N CYS A 49 -1.42 2.05 4.22
CA CYS A 49 -2.50 2.86 3.66
C CYS A 49 -2.29 4.34 4.00
N THR A 50 -2.93 5.27 3.27
CA THR A 50 -2.69 6.72 3.45
C THR A 50 -2.73 7.18 4.92
N PRO A 51 -3.77 6.86 5.73
CA PRO A 51 -3.78 7.29 7.13
C PRO A 51 -2.65 6.66 7.95
N CYS A 52 -2.34 5.38 7.73
CA CYS A 52 -1.26 4.71 8.46
C CYS A 52 0.14 5.20 8.03
N TYR A 53 0.31 5.61 6.78
CA TYR A 53 1.54 6.26 6.29
C TYR A 53 1.77 7.60 6.98
N VAL A 54 0.69 8.40 7.12
CA VAL A 54 0.73 9.67 7.87
C VAL A 54 1.01 9.43 9.36
N ASP A 55 0.33 8.47 9.98
CA ASP A 55 0.54 8.12 11.39
C ASP A 55 1.96 7.60 11.68
N ALA A 56 2.57 6.91 10.72
CA ALA A 56 3.97 6.46 10.78
C ALA A 56 4.99 7.60 10.58
N GLY A 57 4.53 8.86 10.41
CA GLY A 57 5.39 10.02 10.22
C GLY A 57 5.89 10.20 8.80
N MET A 58 5.18 9.65 7.80
CA MET A 58 5.52 9.72 6.38
C MET A 58 6.97 9.30 6.09
N PRO A 59 7.33 8.05 6.41
CA PRO A 59 8.70 7.58 6.29
C PRO A 59 9.21 7.70 4.84
N THR A 60 10.45 8.15 4.70
CA THR A 60 11.14 8.27 3.41
C THR A 60 12.52 7.61 3.48
N ALA A 61 13.10 7.28 2.32
CA ALA A 61 14.46 6.74 2.24
C ALA A 61 15.19 7.38 1.05
N PRO A 62 16.52 7.58 1.15
CA PRO A 62 17.33 8.12 0.04
C PRO A 62 17.51 7.14 -1.13
N SER A 63 16.92 5.94 -1.03
CA SER A 63 16.95 4.92 -2.08
C SER A 63 16.12 5.37 -3.30
N PRO A 64 16.55 5.03 -4.53
CA PRO A 64 15.73 5.25 -5.72
C PRO A 64 14.39 4.49 -5.68
N ARG A 65 14.25 3.51 -4.78
CA ARG A 65 13.03 2.72 -4.57
C ARG A 65 12.13 3.26 -3.46
N GLY A 66 12.51 4.36 -2.79
CA GLY A 66 11.79 4.90 -1.64
C GLY A 66 11.87 4.01 -0.39
N TRP A 67 11.09 4.37 0.63
CA TRP A 67 10.87 3.55 1.83
C TRP A 67 9.79 2.51 1.55
N ARG A 68 9.95 1.29 2.10
CA ARG A 68 8.97 0.20 1.96
C ARG A 68 8.63 -0.37 3.33
N ALA A 69 7.43 -0.94 3.46
CA ALA A 69 6.95 -1.54 4.69
C ALA A 69 7.86 -2.70 5.16
N PRO A 70 8.28 -2.74 6.44
CA PRO A 70 9.10 -3.80 7.00
C PRO A 70 8.37 -5.15 7.08
#